data_AF-G2LL58-F1
#
_entry.id   AF-G2LL58-F1
#
_cell.length_a   1.000
_cell.length_b   1.000
_cell.length_c   1.000
_cell.angle_alpha   90.00
_cell.angle_beta   90.00
_cell.angle_gamma   90.00
#
_symmetry.space_group_name_H-M   'P 1'
#
loop_
_entity.id
_entity.type
_entity.pdbx_description
1 polymer ?
#
loop_
_entity_poly.entity_id
_entity_poly.type
_entity_poly.pdbx_seq_one_letter_code
_entity_poly.pdbx_strand_id
1 'polypeptide(L)'
;MAAQELLELTGFPSLVKQTSIRILRKEIRKRPEMREAGNIIRDFLEDRISTQIISEEMAKYLADRFDEQELRQLKAILDTSTGRKMFTSFETLPTDDRVRKASYLDLFDEQEKKEFQTFYRLTVFQRFSDYTSMLLRIGMQSFQEQFKLQEKDFVKELVLQPREQQPKP
;
A
#
# COMPACT_ATOMS: atom_id res chain seq x y z
N MET A 1 9.87 5.72 -14.99
CA MET A 1 9.51 7.11 -14.62
C MET A 1 9.90 7.31 -13.17
N ALA A 2 10.51 8.44 -12.79
CA ALA A 2 11.06 8.65 -11.44
C ALA A 2 10.04 8.43 -10.30
N ALA A 3 8.78 8.84 -10.50
CA ALA A 3 7.70 8.63 -9.52
C ALA A 3 7.35 7.14 -9.32
N GLN A 4 7.42 6.35 -10.39
CA GLN A 4 7.11 4.92 -10.34
C GLN A 4 8.23 4.14 -9.66
N GLU A 5 9.48 4.45 -9.97
CA GLU A 5 10.65 3.91 -9.27
C GLU A 5 10.61 4.23 -7.78
N LEU A 6 10.21 5.46 -7.42
CA LEU A 6 10.03 5.86 -6.02
C LEU A 6 9.00 4.96 -5.32
N LEU A 7 7.85 4.70 -5.96
CA LEU A 7 6.79 3.86 -5.39
C LEU A 7 7.16 2.38 -5.28
N GLU A 8 7.97 1.88 -6.21
CA GLU A 8 8.52 0.52 -6.14
C GLU A 8 9.45 0.38 -4.94
N LEU A 9 10.33 1.36 -4.72
CA LEU A 9 11.26 1.37 -3.58
C LEU A 9 10.57 1.46 -2.23
N THR A 10 9.44 2.17 -2.14
CA THR A 10 8.67 2.26 -0.90
C THR A 10 7.81 1.03 -0.63
N GLY A 11 7.54 0.20 -1.64
CA GLY A 11 6.61 -0.93 -1.54
C GLY A 11 5.15 -0.52 -1.27
N PHE A 12 4.81 0.77 -1.44
CA PHE A 12 3.49 1.31 -1.15
C PHE A 12 2.36 0.62 -1.93
N PRO A 13 2.47 0.36 -3.25
CA PRO A 13 1.42 -0.36 -3.98
C PRO A 13 1.11 -1.74 -3.38
N SER A 14 2.15 -2.47 -2.97
CA SER A 14 2.02 -3.77 -2.31
C SER A 14 1.34 -3.65 -0.94
N LEU A 15 1.70 -2.64 -0.14
CA LEU A 15 1.05 -2.37 1.15
C LEU A 15 -0.43 -2.03 0.99
N VAL A 16 -0.80 -1.28 -0.04
CA VAL A 16 -2.20 -0.96 -0.34
C VAL A 16 -2.97 -2.23 -0.70
N LYS A 17 -2.43 -3.08 -1.57
CA LYS A 17 -3.03 -4.37 -1.92
C LYS A 17 -3.25 -5.24 -0.68
N GLN A 18 -2.22 -5.41 0.15
CA GLN A 18 -2.29 -6.21 1.37
C GLN A 18 -3.31 -5.67 2.38
N THR A 19 -3.35 -4.35 2.57
CA THR A 19 -4.32 -3.68 3.45
C THR A 19 -5.74 -3.87 2.96
N SER A 20 -5.97 -3.70 1.65
CA SER A 20 -7.28 -3.86 1.03
C SER A 20 -7.79 -5.30 1.15
N ILE A 21 -6.93 -6.29 0.90
CA ILE A 21 -7.23 -7.71 1.13
C ILE A 21 -7.57 -7.98 2.61
N ARG A 22 -6.81 -7.39 3.55
CA ARG A 22 -7.08 -7.55 4.99
C ARG A 22 -8.44 -6.97 5.38
N ILE A 23 -8.83 -5.82 4.85
CA ILE A 23 -10.15 -5.21 5.09
C ILE A 23 -11.24 -6.11 4.53
N LEU A 24 -11.11 -6.57 3.29
CA LEU A 24 -12.06 -7.50 2.67
C LEU A 24 -12.23 -8.78 3.49
N ARG A 25 -11.13 -9.38 3.97
CA ARG A 25 -11.18 -10.55 4.85
C ARG A 25 -11.96 -10.28 6.15
N LYS A 26 -11.80 -9.10 6.75
CA LYS A 26 -12.56 -8.71 7.96
C LYS A 26 -14.05 -8.60 7.64
N GLU A 27 -14.43 -8.04 6.49
CA GLU A 27 -15.83 -7.93 6.07
C GLU A 27 -16.45 -9.30 5.74
N ILE A 28 -15.72 -10.19 5.07
CA ILE A 28 -16.17 -11.57 4.79
C ILE A 28 -16.41 -12.33 6.09
N ARG A 29 -15.54 -12.20 7.10
CA ARG A 29 -15.72 -12.85 8.40
C ARG A 29 -16.99 -12.41 9.12
N LYS A 30 -17.50 -11.21 8.85
CA LYS A 30 -18.78 -10.71 9.40
C LYS A 30 -20.00 -11.31 8.69
N ARG A 31 -19.81 -12.00 7.58
CA ARG A 31 -20.85 -12.64 6.76
C ARG A 31 -20.66 -14.16 6.77
N PRO A 32 -21.28 -14.88 7.73
CA PRO A 32 -21.13 -16.32 7.87
C PRO A 32 -21.35 -17.11 6.57
N GLU A 33 -22.27 -16.65 5.72
CA GLU A 33 -22.63 -17.19 4.42
C GLU A 33 -21.50 -17.11 3.37
N MET A 34 -20.49 -16.26 3.59
CA MET A 34 -19.34 -16.08 2.69
C MET A 34 -18.07 -16.78 3.19
N ARG A 35 -18.13 -17.57 4.29
CA ARG A 35 -16.94 -18.20 4.89
C ARG A 35 -16.22 -19.14 3.93
N GLU A 36 -16.95 -19.98 3.21
CA GLU A 36 -16.37 -20.94 2.25
C GLU A 36 -15.75 -20.22 1.04
N ALA A 37 -16.38 -19.12 0.61
CA ALA A 37 -15.85 -18.24 -0.45
C ALA A 37 -14.58 -17.48 -0.02
N GLY A 38 -14.29 -17.36 1.27
CA GLY A 38 -13.19 -16.52 1.78
C GLY A 38 -11.80 -16.91 1.30
N ASN A 39 -11.53 -18.21 1.09
CA ASN A 39 -10.26 -18.68 0.54
C ASN A 39 -10.17 -18.46 -0.98
N ILE A 40 -11.27 -18.68 -1.69
CA ILE A 40 -11.35 -18.44 -3.15
C ILE A 40 -11.15 -16.95 -3.44
N ILE A 41 -11.79 -16.08 -2.66
CA ILE A 41 -11.62 -14.62 -2.75
C ILE A 41 -10.16 -14.23 -2.53
N ARG A 42 -9.48 -14.85 -1.56
CA ARG A 42 -8.07 -14.55 -1.30
C ARG A 42 -7.22 -14.84 -2.53
N ASP A 43 -7.30 -16.06 -3.04
CA ASP A 43 -6.42 -16.52 -4.12
C ASP A 43 -6.70 -15.71 -5.39
N PHE A 44 -7.98 -15.42 -5.65
CA PHE A 44 -8.40 -14.53 -6.73
C PHE A 44 -7.82 -13.11 -6.62
N LEU A 45 -7.89 -12.49 -5.42
CA LEU A 45 -7.39 -11.12 -5.21
C LEU A 45 -5.86 -11.04 -5.28
N GLU A 46 -5.17 -12.09 -4.84
CA GLU A 46 -3.72 -12.18 -4.88
C GLU A 46 -3.21 -12.33 -6.33
N ASP A 47 -3.91 -13.08 -7.18
CA ASP A 47 -3.49 -13.32 -8.57
C ASP A 47 -3.97 -12.25 -9.56
N ARG A 48 -5.19 -11.71 -9.38
CA ARG A 48 -5.86 -10.90 -10.42
C ARG A 48 -5.68 -9.39 -10.27
N ILE A 49 -5.43 -8.91 -9.05
CA ILE A 49 -5.23 -7.47 -8.82
C ILE A 49 -3.74 -7.14 -8.91
N SER A 50 -3.36 -6.43 -9.96
CA SER A 50 -1.97 -6.09 -10.21
C SER A 50 -1.52 -4.91 -9.37
N THR A 51 -0.42 -5.08 -8.64
CA THR A 51 0.27 -3.98 -7.95
C THR A 51 0.80 -2.95 -8.94
N GLN A 52 1.04 -3.35 -10.19
CA GLN A 52 1.51 -2.46 -11.26
C GLN A 52 0.49 -1.36 -11.57
N ILE A 53 -0.78 -1.71 -11.75
CA ILE A 53 -1.85 -0.74 -12.05
C ILE A 53 -2.06 0.20 -10.85
N ILE A 54 -1.97 -0.32 -9.62
CA ILE A 54 -2.00 0.50 -8.40
C ILE A 54 -0.83 1.49 -8.40
N SER A 55 0.37 1.01 -8.74
CA SER A 55 1.59 1.82 -8.84
C SER A 55 1.45 2.93 -9.88
N GLU A 56 0.89 2.64 -11.05
CA GLU A 56 0.70 3.61 -12.13
C GLU A 56 -0.21 4.77 -11.74
N GLU A 57 -1.35 4.50 -11.12
CA GLU A 57 -2.27 5.54 -10.66
C GLU A 57 -1.66 6.42 -9.57
N MET A 58 -0.91 5.82 -8.65
CA MET A 58 -0.17 6.56 -7.63
C MET A 58 0.98 7.37 -8.23
N ALA A 59 1.67 6.83 -9.25
CA ALA A 59 2.79 7.49 -9.92
C ALA A 59 2.35 8.74 -10.69
N LYS A 60 1.19 8.69 -11.36
CA LYS A 60 0.58 9.86 -12.01
C LYS A 60 0.38 10.99 -11.01
N TYR A 61 -0.22 10.68 -9.86
CA TYR A 61 -0.45 11.68 -8.81
C TYR A 61 0.86 12.29 -8.28
N LEU A 62 1.91 11.49 -8.12
CA LEU A 62 3.22 12.01 -7.71
C LEU A 62 3.86 12.89 -8.79
N ALA A 63 3.84 12.45 -10.04
CA ALA A 63 4.42 13.18 -11.16
C ALA A 63 3.75 14.55 -11.38
N ASP A 64 2.47 14.69 -11.06
CA ASP A 64 1.74 15.97 -11.13
C ASP A 64 2.09 16.94 -10.00
N ARG A 65 2.71 16.47 -8.91
CA ARG A 65 2.94 17.25 -7.68
C ARG A 65 4.41 17.51 -7.37
N PHE A 66 5.30 16.69 -7.91
CA PHE A 66 6.73 16.75 -7.67
C PHE A 66 7.45 16.84 -9.00
N ASP A 67 8.41 17.77 -9.07
CA ASP A 67 9.33 17.79 -10.19
C ASP A 67 10.35 16.65 -10.11
N GLU A 68 11.12 16.46 -11.18
CA GLU A 68 12.08 15.37 -11.26
C GLU A 68 13.22 15.49 -10.23
N GLN A 69 13.63 16.71 -9.87
CA GLN A 69 14.67 16.93 -8.87
C GLN A 69 14.17 16.55 -7.48
N GLU A 70 12.94 16.92 -7.15
CA GLU A 70 12.27 16.55 -5.90
C GLU A 70 12.13 15.02 -5.77
N LEU A 71 11.71 14.34 -6.84
CA LEU A 71 11.62 12.89 -6.87
C LEU A 71 12.99 12.21 -6.69
N ARG A 72 14.06 12.76 -7.29
CA ARG A 72 15.43 12.28 -7.09
C ARG A 72 15.91 12.48 -5.65
N GLN A 73 15.56 13.60 -5.00
CA GLN A 73 15.89 13.84 -3.59
C GLN A 73 15.20 12.82 -2.68
N LEU A 74 13.91 12.54 -2.90
CA LEU A 74 13.18 11.52 -2.14
C LEU A 74 13.79 10.13 -2.32
N LYS A 75 14.21 9.79 -3.55
CA LYS A 75 14.92 8.54 -3.83
C LYS A 75 16.26 8.46 -3.10
N ALA A 76 17.03 9.54 -3.08
CA ALA A 76 18.30 9.58 -2.35
C ALA A 76 18.11 9.37 -0.84
N ILE A 77 17.01 9.88 -0.25
CA ILE A 77 16.66 9.58 1.14
C ILE A 77 16.39 8.09 1.30
N LEU A 78 15.56 7.49 0.44
CA LEU A 78 15.21 6.06 0.45
C LEU A 78 16.41 5.12 0.27
N ASP A 79 17.50 5.56 -0.32
CA ASP A 79 18.70 4.73 -0.46
C ASP A 79 19.43 4.50 0.88
N THR A 80 19.11 5.28 1.93
CA THR A 80 19.67 5.14 3.28
C THR A 80 18.88 4.16 4.17
N SER A 81 19.50 3.63 5.23
CA SER A 81 18.81 2.79 6.24
C SER A 81 17.66 3.56 6.90
N THR A 82 17.94 4.78 7.36
CA THR A 82 16.96 5.66 8.01
C THR A 82 15.82 6.01 7.07
N GLY A 83 16.11 6.36 5.82
CA GLY A 83 15.09 6.64 4.81
C GLY A 83 14.18 5.43 4.60
N ARG A 84 14.72 4.22 4.37
CA ARG A 84 13.88 3.02 4.26
C ARG A 84 12.95 2.86 5.47
N LYS A 85 13.45 3.05 6.69
CA LYS A 85 12.63 3.00 7.92
C LYS A 85 11.51 4.05 7.93
N MET A 86 11.81 5.28 7.51
CA MET A 86 10.82 6.36 7.42
C MET A 86 9.68 6.04 6.43
N PHE A 87 9.98 5.32 5.34
CA PHE A 87 9.00 4.97 4.32
C PHE A 87 8.41 3.55 4.49
N THR A 88 8.64 2.86 5.61
CA THR A 88 8.25 1.43 5.76
C THR A 88 6.74 1.17 5.66
N SER A 89 5.88 2.15 6.00
CA SER A 89 4.44 2.02 5.80
C SER A 89 3.70 3.35 5.86
N PHE A 90 2.51 3.44 5.25
CA PHE A 90 1.59 4.57 5.45
C PHE A 90 1.24 4.81 6.93
N GLU A 91 1.16 3.74 7.72
CA GLU A 91 0.86 3.77 9.16
C GLU A 91 2.09 4.04 10.04
N THR A 92 3.27 4.18 9.45
CA THR A 92 4.53 4.54 10.14
C THR A 92 5.29 5.65 9.43
N LEU A 93 4.70 6.28 8.41
CA LEU A 93 5.26 7.48 7.79
C LEU A 93 5.35 8.60 8.84
N PRO A 94 6.47 9.33 8.91
CA PRO A 94 6.65 10.38 9.90
C PRO A 94 5.77 11.56 9.52
N THR A 95 4.67 11.69 10.26
CA THR A 95 3.80 12.87 10.29
C THR A 95 4.05 13.63 11.59
N ASP A 96 3.68 14.92 11.65
CA ASP A 96 3.87 15.74 12.85
C ASP A 96 3.32 15.08 14.13
N ASP A 97 2.16 14.43 14.04
CA ASP A 97 1.55 13.72 15.17
C ASP A 97 2.29 12.44 15.56
N ARG A 98 2.88 11.75 14.57
CA ARG A 98 3.54 10.46 14.80
C ARG A 98 4.95 10.62 15.33
N VAL A 99 5.70 11.60 14.83
CA VAL A 99 7.07 11.90 15.27
C VAL A 99 7.10 12.39 16.72
N ARG A 100 5.98 12.94 17.23
CA ARG A 100 5.81 13.31 18.65
C ARG A 100 5.63 12.11 19.58
N LYS A 101 5.37 10.90 19.06
CA LYS A 101 5.23 9.69 19.88
C LYS A 101 6.62 9.13 20.17
N ALA A 102 6.94 8.92 21.46
CA ALA A 102 8.24 8.38 21.89
C ALA A 102 8.56 7.04 21.19
N SER A 103 7.56 6.16 21.09
CA SER A 103 7.69 4.85 20.43
C SER A 103 8.05 4.90 18.94
N TYR A 104 7.90 6.06 18.29
CA TYR A 104 8.28 6.23 16.89
C TYR A 104 9.79 6.41 16.73
N LEU A 105 10.43 7.17 17.62
CA LEU A 105 11.87 7.42 17.57
C LEU A 105 12.68 6.21 18.04
N ASP A 106 12.05 5.28 18.78
CA ASP A 106 12.67 4.01 19.21
C ASP A 106 12.93 3.05 18.03
N LEU A 107 12.38 3.31 16.84
CA LEU A 107 12.67 2.56 15.62
C LEU A 107 14.09 2.83 15.06
N PHE A 108 14.70 3.92 15.52
CA PHE A 108 15.96 4.45 15.00
C PHE A 108 17.04 4.35 16.07
N ASP A 109 18.24 3.92 15.69
CA ASP A 109 19.41 4.06 16.56
C ASP A 109 19.87 5.53 16.68
N GLU A 110 20.88 5.81 17.52
CA GLU A 110 21.33 7.19 17.77
C GLU A 110 21.88 7.90 16.53
N GLN A 111 22.47 7.17 15.57
CA GLN A 111 22.94 7.75 14.32
C GLN A 111 21.76 8.00 13.38
N GLU A 112 20.85 7.04 13.27
CA GLU A 112 19.65 7.14 12.45
C GLU A 112 18.71 8.24 12.96
N LYS A 113 18.65 8.52 14.27
CA LYS A 113 17.89 9.66 14.83
C LYS A 113 18.39 11.01 14.32
N LYS A 114 19.71 11.18 14.14
CA LYS A 114 20.29 12.42 13.60
C LYS A 114 19.99 12.58 12.12
N GLU A 115 20.11 11.48 11.36
CA GLU A 115 19.74 11.44 9.94
C GLU A 115 18.24 11.70 9.76
N PHE A 116 17.41 11.10 10.59
CA PHE A 116 15.96 11.29 10.62
C PHE A 116 15.61 12.77 10.78
N GLN A 117 16.21 13.47 11.76
CA GLN A 117 15.96 14.89 11.96
C GLN A 117 16.39 15.74 10.76
N THR A 118 17.45 15.33 10.07
CA THR A 118 17.92 16.00 8.86
C THR A 118 16.92 15.81 7.73
N PHE A 119 16.50 14.58 7.45
CA PHE A 119 15.54 14.28 6.40
C PHE A 119 14.16 14.88 6.67
N TYR A 120 13.68 14.83 7.92
CA TYR A 120 12.37 15.36 8.31
C TYR A 120 12.25 16.89 8.13
N ARG A 121 13.38 17.61 8.14
CA ARG A 121 13.42 19.06 7.89
C ARG A 121 13.47 19.43 6.42
N LEU A 122 13.69 18.46 5.51
CA LEU A 122 13.69 18.73 4.08
C LEU A 122 12.27 19.04 3.61
N THR A 123 12.10 20.19 2.96
CA THR A 123 10.79 20.63 2.44
C THR A 123 10.16 19.59 1.52
N VAL A 124 10.95 18.95 0.66
CA VAL A 124 10.46 17.90 -0.24
C VAL A 124 9.89 16.69 0.53
N PHE A 125 10.53 16.32 1.65
CA PHE A 125 10.08 15.21 2.47
C PHE A 125 8.78 15.56 3.22
N GLN A 126 8.70 16.77 3.78
CA GLN A 126 7.48 17.26 4.43
C GLN A 126 6.30 17.28 3.47
N ARG A 127 6.51 17.87 2.27
CA ARG A 127 5.51 17.86 1.19
C ARG A 127 5.10 16.44 0.81
N PHE A 128 6.05 15.51 0.70
CA PHE A 128 5.73 14.11 0.42
C PHE A 128 4.86 13.52 1.51
N SER A 129 5.23 13.71 2.78
CA SER A 129 4.47 13.24 3.94
C SER A 129 3.01 13.71 3.93
N ASP A 130 2.77 14.98 3.60
CA ASP A 130 1.42 15.55 3.50
C ASP A 130 0.54 14.85 2.44
N TYR A 131 1.16 14.35 1.37
CA TYR A 131 0.45 13.68 0.27
C TYR A 131 0.27 12.18 0.46
N THR A 132 0.89 11.57 1.45
CA THR A 132 0.83 10.11 1.69
C THR A 132 -0.60 9.61 1.93
N SER A 133 -1.44 10.39 2.61
CA SER A 133 -2.85 10.04 2.83
C SER A 133 -3.64 10.00 1.52
N MET A 134 -3.36 10.92 0.59
CA MET A 134 -3.99 10.92 -0.73
C MET A 134 -3.48 9.75 -1.59
N LEU A 135 -2.18 9.45 -1.53
CA LEU A 135 -1.60 8.28 -2.20
C LEU A 135 -2.25 6.97 -1.75
N LEU A 136 -2.44 6.80 -0.44
CA LEU A 136 -3.16 5.65 0.11
C LEU A 136 -4.59 5.58 -0.44
N ARG A 137 -5.31 6.70 -0.45
CA ARG A 137 -6.67 6.78 -0.99
C ARG A 137 -6.73 6.38 -2.47
N ILE A 138 -5.84 6.92 -3.30
CA ILE A 138 -5.76 6.60 -4.74
C ILE A 138 -5.48 5.12 -4.94
N GLY A 139 -4.50 4.57 -4.22
CA GLY A 139 -4.21 3.15 -4.32
C GLY A 139 -5.41 2.27 -3.92
N MET A 140 -6.13 2.63 -2.86
CA MET A 140 -7.33 1.91 -2.42
C MET A 140 -8.46 2.01 -3.45
N GLN A 141 -8.64 3.17 -4.09
CA GLN A 141 -9.62 3.35 -5.16
C GLN A 141 -9.27 2.50 -6.38
N SER A 142 -8.02 2.51 -6.83
CA SER A 142 -7.53 1.66 -7.93
C SER A 142 -7.74 0.17 -7.64
N PHE A 143 -7.46 -0.27 -6.42
CA PHE A 143 -7.76 -1.64 -5.98
C PHE A 143 -9.25 -1.96 -6.08
N GLN A 144 -10.14 -1.07 -5.60
CA GLN A 144 -11.58 -1.28 -5.64
C GLN A 144 -12.13 -1.33 -7.06
N GLU A 145 -11.62 -0.50 -7.97
CA GLU A 145 -12.00 -0.50 -9.37
C GLU A 145 -11.59 -1.81 -10.06
N GLN A 146 -10.36 -2.25 -9.85
CA GLN A 146 -9.92 -3.56 -10.36
C GLN A 146 -10.76 -4.70 -9.81
N PHE A 147 -11.07 -4.68 -8.51
CA PHE A 147 -11.95 -5.69 -7.91
C PHE A 147 -13.33 -5.72 -8.60
N LYS A 148 -13.94 -4.56 -8.84
CA LYS A 148 -15.24 -4.46 -9.54
C LYS A 148 -15.17 -4.98 -10.98
N LEU A 149 -14.09 -4.70 -11.70
CA LEU A 149 -13.91 -5.20 -13.07
C LEU A 149 -13.83 -6.73 -13.11
N GLN A 150 -13.21 -7.31 -12.09
CA GLN A 150 -12.98 -8.74 -11.95
C GLN A 150 -14.16 -9.48 -11.27
N GLU A 151 -15.13 -8.75 -10.70
CA GLU A 151 -16.27 -9.30 -9.96
C GLU A 151 -17.12 -10.28 -10.81
N LYS A 152 -17.29 -10.00 -12.11
CA LYS A 152 -18.07 -10.87 -13.00
C LYS A 152 -17.41 -12.23 -13.23
N ASP A 153 -16.09 -12.25 -13.31
CA ASP A 153 -15.32 -13.49 -13.47
C ASP A 153 -15.23 -14.24 -12.15
N PHE A 154 -15.12 -13.51 -11.04
CA PHE A 154 -15.20 -14.06 -9.69
C PHE A 154 -16.53 -14.78 -9.41
N VAL A 155 -17.68 -14.17 -9.76
CA VAL A 155 -19.00 -14.82 -9.58
C VAL A 155 -19.10 -16.08 -10.43
N LYS A 156 -18.55 -16.08 -11.65
CA LYS A 156 -18.51 -17.29 -12.49
C LYS A 156 -17.66 -18.37 -11.83
N GLU A 157 -16.47 -18.07 -11.34
CA GLU A 157 -15.59 -19.05 -10.68
C GLU A 157 -16.20 -19.61 -9.39
N LEU A 158 -16.89 -18.78 -8.60
CA LEU A 158 -17.67 -19.22 -7.44
C LEU A 158 -18.80 -20.18 -7.80
N VAL A 159 -19.50 -19.94 -8.90
CA VAL A 159 -20.63 -20.75 -9.36
C VAL A 159 -20.16 -22.01 -10.08
N LEU A 160 -18.99 -21.97 -10.72
CA LEU A 160 -18.44 -23.06 -11.55
C LEU A 160 -17.53 -24.02 -10.79
N GLN A 161 -17.03 -23.69 -9.59
CA GLN A 161 -16.40 -24.72 -8.75
C GLN A 161 -17.48 -25.74 -8.33
N PRO A 162 -17.38 -27.00 -8.77
CA PRO A 162 -18.37 -28.00 -8.44
C PRO A 162 -18.34 -28.24 -6.92
N ARG A 163 -19.51 -28.58 -6.36
CA ARG A 163 -19.69 -29.13 -5.01
C ARG A 163 -18.98 -30.50 -4.88
N GLU A 164 -17.67 -30.58 -5.11
CA GLU A 164 -16.89 -31.81 -5.02
C GLU A 164 -16.45 -32.17 -3.59
N GLN A 165 -17.03 -31.52 -2.57
CA GLN A 165 -16.82 -31.88 -1.16
C GLN A 165 -18.11 -32.16 -0.39
N GLN A 166 -19.16 -32.67 -1.04
CA GLN A 166 -20.19 -33.39 -0.30
C GLN A 166 -19.91 -34.89 -0.39
N PRO A 167 -19.54 -35.56 0.73
CA PRO A 167 -19.53 -37.02 0.72
C PRO A 167 -20.95 -37.48 0.41
N LYS A 168 -21.08 -38.34 -0.61
CA LYS A 168 -22.37 -38.94 -0.96
C LYS A 168 -22.94 -39.70 0.26
N PRO A 169 -24.28 -39.69 0.44
CA PRO A 169 -24.95 -40.36 1.55
C PRO A 169 -24.71 -41.87 1.56
#